data_AF-A0AAV5VUD9-F1
#
_entry.id   AF-A0AAV5VUD9-F1
#
_cell.length_a   1.000
_cell.length_b   1.000
_cell.length_c   1.000
_cell.angle_alpha   90.00
_cell.angle_beta   90.00
_cell.angle_gamma   90.00
#
_symmetry.space_group_name_H-M   'P 1'
#
loop_
_entity.id
_entity.type
_entity.pdbx_description
1 polymer ?
#
loop_
_entity_poly.entity_id
_entity_poly.type
_entity_poly.pdbx_seq_one_letter_code
_entity_poly.pdbx_strand_id
1 'polypeptide(L)'
;MAQQEIPEIDLAEENRTALVRGVEDGSFKCNLTQLVTGNENPRQQMFKEDTAAAKKIDASILEEAKRLFRLKHAHLAQLLAVGFINDSRYLITALCPWTLEGEMAKARDRSPPAYLNPLVVTDWIIEITDAMSFLHDNDTPHGNIKPNNILIDWENKARVADFALPGKKVRYYI
;
A
#
# COMPACT_ATOMS: atom_id res chain seq x y z
N MET A 1 13.03 -22.70 11.21
CA MET A 1 12.59 -21.99 9.99
C MET A 1 13.27 -20.63 9.97
N ALA A 2 13.99 -20.28 8.90
CA ALA A 2 14.68 -19.00 8.82
C ALA A 2 13.65 -17.85 8.83
N GLN A 3 13.84 -16.86 9.69
CA GLN A 3 13.05 -15.62 9.65
C GLN A 3 13.41 -14.92 8.33
N GLN A 4 12.47 -14.83 7.40
CA GLN A 4 12.69 -14.09 6.16
C GLN A 4 12.72 -12.60 6.52
N GLU A 5 13.91 -11.99 6.52
CA GLU A 5 14.06 -10.55 6.76
C GLU A 5 13.41 -9.76 5.61
N ILE A 6 12.66 -8.70 5.94
CA ILE A 6 12.12 -7.80 4.93
C ILE A 6 13.29 -6.97 4.37
N PRO A 7 13.39 -6.81 3.05
CA PRO A 7 14.33 -5.84 2.49
C PRO A 7 14.02 -4.42 2.98
N GLU A 8 14.97 -3.82 3.69
CA GLU A 8 14.99 -2.39 4.01
C GLU A 8 15.85 -1.67 2.97
N ILE A 9 15.27 -0.70 2.27
CA ILE A 9 15.93 0.06 1.21
C ILE A 9 16.12 1.50 1.69
N ASP A 10 17.38 1.88 1.93
CA ASP A 10 17.73 3.29 2.15
C ASP A 10 17.77 4.03 0.81
N LEU A 11 16.83 4.96 0.62
CA LEU A 11 16.74 5.75 -0.60
C LEU A 11 17.34 7.12 -0.31
N ALA A 12 18.65 7.24 -0.56
CA ALA A 12 19.35 8.52 -0.57
C ALA A 12 18.60 9.57 -1.40
N GLU A 13 18.81 10.86 -1.11
CA GLU A 13 18.04 11.97 -1.71
C GLU A 13 18.05 11.98 -3.26
N GLU A 14 19.13 11.52 -3.87
CA GLU A 14 19.28 11.30 -5.31
C GLU A 14 18.40 10.14 -5.84
N ASN A 15 18.29 9.05 -5.08
CA ASN A 15 17.47 7.89 -5.40
C ASN A 15 16.00 8.12 -5.11
N ARG A 16 15.65 9.06 -4.22
CA ARG A 16 14.26 9.47 -3.97
C ARG A 16 13.62 10.04 -5.23
N THR A 17 14.30 11.01 -5.84
CA THR A 17 13.78 11.68 -7.03
C THR A 17 13.69 10.67 -8.17
N ALA A 18 14.68 9.79 -8.30
CA ALA A 18 14.66 8.71 -9.29
C ALA A 18 13.55 7.69 -9.02
N LEU A 19 13.27 7.31 -7.78
CA LEU A 19 12.22 6.34 -7.45
C LEU A 19 10.83 6.95 -7.64
N VAL A 20 10.58 8.17 -7.15
CA VAL A 20 9.27 8.83 -7.34
C VAL A 20 9.05 9.13 -8.81
N ARG A 21 10.03 9.75 -9.49
CA ARG A 21 9.93 9.96 -10.94
C ARG A 21 9.82 8.65 -11.67
N GLY A 22 10.51 7.61 -11.22
CA GLY A 22 10.50 6.35 -11.91
C GLY A 22 9.20 5.57 -11.71
N VAL A 23 8.52 5.76 -10.59
CA VAL A 23 7.12 5.32 -10.43
C VAL A 23 6.21 6.14 -11.35
N GLU A 24 6.35 7.47 -11.38
CA GLU A 24 5.55 8.38 -12.21
C GLU A 24 5.78 8.24 -13.73
N ASP A 25 6.99 7.88 -14.16
CA ASP A 25 7.40 7.66 -15.55
C ASP A 25 7.35 6.17 -15.97
N GLY A 26 7.03 5.28 -15.02
CA GLY A 26 6.89 3.85 -15.22
C GLY A 26 8.19 3.04 -15.28
N SER A 27 9.36 3.64 -15.07
CA SER A 27 10.65 2.93 -14.98
C SER A 27 10.78 2.05 -13.72
N PHE A 28 10.05 2.33 -12.64
CA PHE A 28 9.88 1.45 -11.49
C PHE A 28 8.47 0.90 -11.41
N LYS A 29 8.36 -0.44 -11.43
CA LYS A 29 7.07 -1.14 -11.36
C LYS A 29 6.65 -1.42 -9.91
N CYS A 30 6.48 -0.39 -9.09
CA CYS A 30 5.92 -0.53 -7.73
C CYS A 30 4.92 0.57 -7.36
N ASN A 31 4.03 0.28 -6.40
CA ASN A 31 3.23 1.31 -5.71
C ASN A 31 3.95 1.72 -4.43
N LEU A 32 4.01 3.03 -4.17
CA LEU A 32 4.55 3.58 -2.92
C LEU A 32 3.42 4.03 -2.00
N THR A 33 3.52 3.66 -0.73
CA THR A 33 2.59 4.07 0.33
C THR A 33 3.37 4.68 1.49
N GLN A 34 3.22 5.99 1.70
CA GLN A 34 3.84 6.66 2.84
C GLN A 34 3.18 6.23 4.16
N LEU A 35 3.98 5.83 5.15
CA LEU A 35 3.51 5.58 6.51
C LEU A 35 3.53 6.89 7.30
N VAL A 36 2.37 7.53 7.46
CA VAL A 36 2.24 8.72 8.31
C VAL A 36 2.05 8.27 9.76
N THR A 37 2.98 8.60 10.65
CA THR A 37 2.81 8.41 12.10
C THR A 37 1.93 9.52 12.68
N GLY A 38 0.98 9.17 13.54
CA GLY A 38 -0.06 10.07 14.05
C GLY A 38 0.47 11.35 14.69
N ASN A 39 -0.24 12.46 14.39
CA ASN A 39 -0.15 13.82 14.93
C ASN A 39 1.26 14.42 15.03
N GLU A 40 1.68 15.14 13.99
CA GLU A 40 2.08 16.56 14.04
C GLU A 40 2.73 16.95 12.70
N ASN A 41 2.73 18.25 12.42
CA ASN A 41 3.35 18.83 11.22
C ASN A 41 4.78 18.28 11.02
N PRO A 42 5.25 17.94 9.81
CA PRO A 42 6.64 17.51 9.60
C PRO A 42 7.67 18.55 10.08
N ARG A 43 7.30 19.83 10.20
CA ARG A 43 8.12 20.88 10.82
C ARG A 43 8.30 20.75 12.35
N GLN A 44 7.42 20.03 13.05
CA GLN A 44 7.51 19.81 14.50
C GLN A 44 8.31 18.54 14.86
N GLN A 45 8.51 17.61 13.91
CA GLN A 45 9.44 16.48 14.08
C GLN A 45 10.90 16.92 14.06
N MET A 46 11.22 18.05 13.41
CA MET A 46 12.58 18.60 13.32
C MET A 46 13.21 18.96 14.67
N PHE A 47 12.45 18.90 15.78
CA PHE A 47 12.92 19.18 17.13
C PHE A 47 12.78 18.02 18.11
N LYS A 48 12.33 16.83 17.71
CA LYS A 48 12.37 15.65 18.58
C LYS A 48 13.61 14.85 18.25
N GLU A 49 14.66 15.21 18.98
CA GLU A 49 15.89 14.46 19.19
C GLU A 49 15.65 12.94 19.26
N ASP A 50 16.74 12.22 18.98
CA ASP A 50 17.04 10.80 19.05
C ASP A 50 16.57 10.12 20.37
N THR A 51 15.28 10.17 20.63
CA THR A 51 14.63 9.78 21.89
C THR A 51 14.17 8.33 21.81
N ALA A 52 14.23 7.63 22.95
CA ALA A 52 13.78 6.25 23.07
C ALA A 52 12.32 6.03 22.60
N ALA A 53 11.49 7.07 22.67
CA ALA A 53 10.11 7.05 22.18
C ALA A 53 10.03 6.97 20.64
N ALA A 54 10.86 7.71 19.92
CA ALA A 54 10.93 7.63 18.45
C ALA A 54 11.44 6.25 17.99
N LYS A 55 12.50 5.73 18.65
CA LYS A 55 13.02 4.36 18.42
C LYS A 55 11.96 3.27 18.69
N LYS A 56 11.12 3.46 19.72
CA LYS A 56 10.04 2.51 20.06
C LYS A 56 8.90 2.52 19.03
N ILE A 57 8.55 3.70 18.51
CA ILE A 57 7.55 3.84 17.44
C ILE A 57 8.06 3.16 16.16
N ASP A 58 9.33 3.39 15.80
CA ASP A 58 9.96 2.75 14.65
C ASP A 58 9.96 1.22 14.74
N ALA A 59 10.34 0.67 15.90
CA ALA A 59 10.33 -0.78 16.11
C ALA A 59 8.93 -1.39 15.94
N SER A 60 7.88 -0.72 16.45
CA SER A 60 6.50 -1.18 16.29
C SER A 60 6.03 -1.18 14.83
N ILE A 61 6.49 -0.22 14.03
CA ILE A 61 6.13 -0.12 12.62
C ILE A 61 6.83 -1.22 11.81
N LEU A 62 8.09 -1.51 12.13
CA LEU A 62 8.84 -2.55 11.48
C LEU A 62 8.24 -3.94 11.78
N GLU A 63 7.81 -4.19 13.02
CA GLU A 63 7.10 -5.44 13.36
C GLU A 63 5.76 -5.58 12.60
N GLU A 64 5.04 -4.47 12.43
CA GLU A 64 3.82 -4.45 11.63
C GLU A 64 4.13 -4.76 10.15
N ALA A 65 5.15 -4.12 9.58
CA ALA A 65 5.61 -4.41 8.23
C ALA A 65 6.05 -5.88 8.07
N LYS A 66 6.69 -6.48 9.08
CA LYS A 66 7.07 -7.91 9.08
C LYS A 66 5.86 -8.81 9.05
N ARG A 67 4.79 -8.43 9.76
CA ARG A 67 3.52 -9.16 9.68
C ARG A 67 2.94 -9.06 8.27
N LEU A 68 2.87 -7.85 7.70
CA LEU A 68 2.36 -7.62 6.34
C LEU A 68 3.18 -8.37 5.27
N PHE A 69 4.51 -8.40 5.41
CA PHE A 69 5.39 -9.09 4.47
C PHE A 69 5.17 -10.60 4.42
N ARG A 70 4.74 -11.20 5.53
CA ARG A 70 4.43 -12.64 5.62
C ARG A 70 3.07 -13.00 5.00
N LEU A 71 2.17 -12.04 4.86
CA LEU A 71 0.86 -12.25 4.25
C LEU A 71 1.02 -12.29 2.73
N LYS A 72 1.11 -13.51 2.19
CA LYS A 72 1.28 -13.76 0.75
C LYS A 72 0.02 -14.40 0.18
N HIS A 73 -0.66 -13.68 -0.69
CA HIS A 73 -1.91 -14.12 -1.30
C HIS A 73 -2.08 -13.54 -2.70
N ALA A 74 -2.72 -14.29 -3.60
CA ALA A 74 -2.93 -13.88 -4.98
C ALA A 74 -3.76 -12.59 -5.09
N HIS A 75 -4.65 -12.32 -4.14
CA HIS A 75 -5.54 -11.15 -4.18
C HIS A 75 -5.18 -10.09 -3.14
N LEU A 76 -3.96 -10.10 -2.61
CA LEU A 76 -3.40 -9.03 -1.78
C LEU A 76 -2.35 -8.22 -2.55
N ALA A 77 -2.28 -6.92 -2.27
CA ALA A 77 -1.17 -6.08 -2.71
C ALA A 77 0.09 -6.46 -1.90
N GLN A 78 0.92 -7.31 -2.51
CA GLN A 78 2.10 -7.88 -1.85
C GLN A 78 3.10 -6.79 -1.47
N LEU A 79 3.45 -6.73 -0.18
CA LEU A 79 4.58 -5.96 0.32
C LEU A 79 5.88 -6.58 -0.20
N LEU A 80 6.67 -5.80 -0.91
CA LEU A 80 7.96 -6.20 -1.48
C LEU A 80 9.12 -5.75 -0.58
N ALA A 81 9.05 -4.53 -0.07
CA ALA A 81 10.10 -3.93 0.74
C ALA A 81 9.56 -2.77 1.59
N VAL A 82 10.36 -2.33 2.55
CA VAL A 82 10.17 -1.06 3.26
C VAL A 82 11.28 -0.11 2.84
N GLY A 83 10.91 1.12 2.44
CA GLY A 83 11.85 2.15 2.02
C GLY A 83 11.91 3.33 2.99
N PHE A 84 13.04 4.04 3.04
CA PHE A 84 13.22 5.23 3.86
C PHE A 84 13.57 6.44 3.02
N ILE A 85 12.81 7.53 3.19
CA ILE A 85 12.96 8.77 2.45
C ILE A 85 12.72 9.94 3.42
N ASN A 86 13.73 10.78 3.66
CA ASN A 86 13.65 11.97 4.52
C ASN A 86 12.97 11.69 5.87
N ASP A 87 13.48 10.71 6.61
CA ASP A 87 12.94 10.23 7.90
C ASP A 87 11.50 9.70 7.85
N SER A 88 10.90 9.61 6.67
CA SER A 88 9.59 8.99 6.44
C SER A 88 9.77 7.58 5.92
N ARG A 89 8.97 6.64 6.45
CA ARG A 89 8.98 5.25 6.01
C ARG A 89 7.89 4.99 4.98
N TYR A 90 8.19 4.18 3.98
CA TYR A 90 7.33 3.86 2.85
C TYR A 90 7.18 2.35 2.74
N LEU A 91 5.96 1.89 2.50
CA LEU A 91 5.71 0.53 2.04
C LEU A 91 5.80 0.50 0.53
N ILE A 92 6.57 -0.45 0.02
CA ILE A 92 6.77 -0.68 -1.41
C ILE A 92 6.03 -1.95 -1.79
N THR A 93 4.98 -1.82 -2.58
CA THR A 93 4.13 -2.95 -3.01
C THR A 93 4.22 -3.17 -4.52
N ALA A 94 3.78 -4.33 -5.00
CA ALA A 94 3.71 -4.61 -6.43
C ALA A 94 2.84 -3.58 -7.17
N LEU A 95 3.26 -3.16 -8.37
CA LEU A 95 2.55 -2.14 -9.13
C LEU A 95 1.19 -2.62 -9.62
N CYS A 96 0.17 -1.91 -9.16
CA CYS A 96 -1.20 -2.02 -9.65
C CYS A 96 -1.57 -0.63 -10.21
N PRO A 97 -1.68 -0.49 -11.54
CA PRO A 97 -1.79 0.81 -12.20
C PRO A 97 -3.17 1.48 -12.04
N TRP A 98 -4.17 0.77 -11.52
CA TRP A 98 -5.51 1.33 -11.35
C TRP A 98 -6.08 1.01 -9.97
N THR A 99 -7.09 1.78 -9.59
CA THR A 99 -7.93 1.51 -8.42
C THR A 99 -9.36 1.23 -8.88
N LEU A 100 -10.12 0.48 -8.08
CA LEU A 100 -11.55 0.28 -8.34
C LEU A 100 -12.31 1.62 -8.36
N GLU A 101 -11.94 2.59 -7.51
CA GLU A 101 -12.49 3.95 -7.59
C GLU A 101 -12.25 4.58 -8.97
N GLY A 102 -11.03 4.45 -9.51
CA GLY A 102 -10.69 4.95 -10.83
C GLY A 102 -11.51 4.29 -11.94
N GLU A 103 -11.71 2.98 -11.90
CA GLU A 103 -12.57 2.26 -12.85
C GLU A 103 -14.04 2.69 -12.74
N MET A 104 -14.55 2.85 -11.51
CA MET A 104 -15.90 3.37 -11.28
C MET A 104 -16.07 4.80 -11.81
N ALA A 105 -15.08 5.67 -11.62
CA ALA A 105 -15.09 7.03 -12.14
C ALA A 105 -15.08 7.03 -13.68
N LYS A 106 -14.23 6.22 -14.32
CA LYS A 106 -14.21 6.06 -15.78
C LYS A 106 -15.57 5.63 -16.34
N ALA A 107 -16.29 4.75 -15.66
CA ALA A 107 -17.61 4.31 -16.10
C ALA A 107 -18.67 5.43 -15.94
N ARG A 108 -18.64 6.13 -14.81
CA ARG A 108 -19.53 7.26 -14.49
C ARG A 108 -19.34 8.43 -15.46
N ASP A 109 -18.10 8.75 -15.82
CA ASP A 109 -17.75 9.95 -16.57
C ASP A 109 -17.86 9.75 -18.11
N ARG A 110 -18.27 8.56 -18.56
CA ARG A 110 -18.63 8.32 -19.98
C ARG A 110 -19.87 9.11 -20.38
N SER A 111 -20.03 9.33 -21.68
CA SER A 111 -21.23 9.93 -22.28
C SER A 111 -21.82 9.00 -23.35
N PRO A 112 -22.97 8.34 -23.10
CA PRO A 112 -23.72 8.36 -21.84
C PRO A 112 -22.98 7.62 -20.70
N PRO A 113 -23.28 7.93 -19.42
CA PRO A 113 -22.76 7.19 -18.28
C PRO A 113 -23.05 5.70 -18.44
N ALA A 114 -22.08 4.86 -18.08
CA ALA A 114 -22.19 3.42 -18.19
C ALA A 114 -21.95 2.76 -16.83
N TYR A 115 -22.45 1.54 -16.68
CA TYR A 115 -22.08 0.66 -15.60
C TYR A 115 -20.82 -0.13 -15.96
N LEU A 116 -20.09 -0.58 -14.94
CA LEU A 116 -19.05 -1.58 -15.10
C LEU A 116 -19.66 -2.89 -15.61
N ASN A 117 -18.88 -3.68 -16.35
CA ASN A 117 -19.31 -4.98 -16.83
C ASN A 117 -19.64 -5.89 -15.63
N PRO A 118 -20.87 -6.42 -15.50
CA PRO A 118 -21.27 -7.24 -14.35
C PRO A 118 -20.40 -8.49 -14.14
N LEU A 119 -19.87 -9.09 -15.20
CA LEU A 119 -18.98 -10.25 -15.10
C LEU A 119 -17.65 -9.86 -14.46
N VAL A 120 -17.06 -8.75 -14.91
CA VAL A 120 -15.82 -8.21 -14.35
C VAL A 120 -16.00 -7.83 -12.87
N VAL A 121 -17.14 -7.21 -12.54
CA VAL A 121 -17.46 -6.87 -11.15
C VAL A 121 -17.61 -8.12 -10.29
N THR A 122 -18.21 -9.18 -10.82
CA THR A 122 -18.35 -10.46 -10.11
C THR A 122 -16.99 -11.10 -9.85
N ASP A 123 -16.09 -11.11 -10.84
CA ASP A 123 -14.73 -11.60 -10.68
C ASP A 123 -13.99 -10.82 -9.58
N TRP A 124 -14.05 -9.48 -9.61
CA TRP A 124 -13.45 -8.66 -8.56
C TRP A 124 -14.02 -8.94 -7.17
N ILE A 125 -15.34 -9.12 -7.05
CA ILE A 125 -15.96 -9.45 -5.75
C ILE A 125 -15.42 -10.78 -5.22
N ILE A 126 -15.33 -11.81 -6.07
CA ILE A 126 -14.78 -13.12 -5.67
C ILE A 126 -13.35 -12.95 -5.15
N GLU A 127 -12.51 -12.27 -5.92
CA GLU A 127 -11.09 -12.03 -5.60
C GLU A 127 -10.92 -11.23 -4.30
N ILE A 128 -11.72 -10.20 -4.08
CA ILE A 128 -11.74 -9.42 -2.84
C ILE A 128 -12.18 -10.30 -1.67
N THR A 129 -13.24 -11.11 -1.83
CA THR A 129 -13.71 -11.98 -0.75
C THR A 129 -12.71 -13.07 -0.38
N ASP A 130 -11.98 -13.61 -1.36
CA ASP A 130 -10.91 -14.59 -1.14
C ASP A 130 -9.75 -13.97 -0.35
N ALA A 131 -9.29 -12.77 -0.74
CA ALA A 131 -8.30 -12.01 0.03
C ALA A 131 -8.75 -11.72 1.46
N MET A 132 -10.02 -11.33 1.65
CA MET A 132 -10.58 -11.05 2.97
C MET A 132 -10.67 -12.30 3.84
N SER A 133 -11.04 -13.45 3.26
CA SER A 133 -11.03 -14.74 3.98
C SER A 133 -9.61 -15.05 4.46
N PHE A 134 -8.62 -14.97 3.56
CA PHE A 134 -7.23 -15.20 3.91
C PHE A 134 -6.74 -14.27 5.02
N LEU A 135 -7.09 -12.98 4.98
CA LEU A 135 -6.73 -12.02 6.02
C LEU A 135 -7.35 -12.40 7.38
N HIS A 136 -8.61 -12.80 7.39
CA HIS A 136 -9.30 -13.23 8.62
C HIS A 136 -8.73 -14.53 9.18
N ASP A 137 -8.37 -15.49 8.33
CA ASP A 137 -7.71 -16.74 8.74
C ASP A 137 -6.32 -16.50 9.37
N ASN A 138 -5.73 -15.33 9.12
CA ASN A 138 -4.47 -14.87 9.71
C ASN A 138 -4.68 -13.77 10.78
N ASP A 139 -5.84 -13.75 11.43
CA ASP A 139 -6.20 -12.83 12.52
C ASP A 139 -5.97 -11.34 12.18
N THR A 140 -6.08 -10.99 10.90
CA THR A 140 -5.76 -9.66 10.39
C THR A 140 -7.02 -9.01 9.83
N PRO A 141 -7.79 -8.26 10.63
CA PRO A 141 -8.91 -7.49 10.09
C PRO A 141 -8.39 -6.38 9.18
N HIS A 142 -9.02 -6.17 8.02
CA HIS A 142 -8.63 -5.09 7.12
C HIS A 142 -8.93 -3.70 7.71
N GLY A 143 -10.16 -3.48 8.18
CA GLY A 143 -10.58 -2.24 8.86
C GLY A 143 -10.74 -0.98 8.00
N ASN A 144 -10.56 -1.04 6.68
CA ASN A 144 -10.61 0.14 5.79
C ASN A 144 -10.93 -0.27 4.33
N ILE A 145 -11.86 -1.20 4.15
CA ILE A 145 -12.30 -1.62 2.80
C ILE A 145 -13.08 -0.48 2.16
N LYS A 146 -12.57 0.01 1.03
CA LYS A 146 -13.17 1.03 0.17
C LYS A 146 -12.62 0.92 -1.24
N PRO A 147 -13.29 1.44 -2.28
CA PRO A 147 -12.86 1.31 -3.68
C PRO A 147 -11.43 1.79 -3.95
N ASN A 148 -10.94 2.79 -3.22
CA ASN A 148 -9.56 3.28 -3.36
C ASN A 148 -8.49 2.30 -2.89
N ASN A 149 -8.85 1.36 -2.01
CA ASN A 149 -7.93 0.38 -1.45
C ASN A 149 -8.06 -0.98 -2.15
N ILE A 150 -8.86 -1.04 -3.21
CA ILE A 150 -8.92 -2.18 -4.12
C ILE A 150 -8.15 -1.76 -5.37
N LEU A 151 -6.93 -2.28 -5.51
CA LEU A 151 -6.10 -2.02 -6.67
C LEU A 151 -6.42 -3.02 -7.77
N ILE A 152 -6.29 -2.61 -9.03
CA ILE A 152 -6.48 -3.46 -10.21
C ILE A 152 -5.12 -3.57 -10.90
N ASP A 153 -4.66 -4.81 -11.10
CA ASP A 153 -3.40 -5.07 -11.79
C ASP A 153 -3.56 -5.15 -13.32
N TRP A 154 -2.46 -5.38 -14.01
CA TRP A 154 -2.37 -5.48 -15.47
C TRP A 154 -3.21 -6.61 -16.08
N GLU A 155 -3.54 -7.63 -15.29
CA GLU A 155 -4.35 -8.78 -15.69
C GLU A 155 -5.84 -8.56 -15.34
N ASN A 156 -6.20 -7.33 -14.96
CA ASN A 156 -7.54 -6.94 -14.52
C ASN A 156 -8.00 -7.69 -13.27
N LYS A 157 -7.06 -8.07 -12.39
CA LYS A 157 -7.32 -8.76 -11.13
C LYS A 157 -7.31 -7.79 -9.96
N ALA A 158 -8.20 -8.02 -9.00
CA ALA A 158 -8.29 -7.25 -7.78
C ALA A 158 -7.18 -7.66 -6.79
N ARG A 159 -6.52 -6.65 -6.22
CA ARG A 159 -5.52 -6.74 -5.16
C ARG A 159 -5.95 -5.84 -4.01
N VAL A 160 -6.30 -6.43 -2.88
CA VAL A 160 -6.68 -5.70 -1.66
C VAL A 160 -5.42 -5.09 -1.03
N ALA A 161 -5.44 -3.78 -0.83
CA ALA A 161 -4.33 -2.98 -0.30
C ALA A 161 -4.69 -2.28 1.01
N ASP A 162 -3.71 -1.65 1.66
CA ASP A 162 -3.91 -0.86 2.90
C ASP A 162 -4.61 -1.61 4.04
N PHE A 163 -4.44 -2.93 4.10
CA PHE A 163 -4.87 -3.73 5.22
C PHE A 163 -3.92 -3.57 6.40
N ALA A 164 -4.45 -3.74 7.61
CA ALA A 164 -3.66 -3.75 8.85
C ALA A 164 -2.85 -2.48 9.20
N LEU A 165 -3.20 -1.33 8.61
CA LEU A 165 -2.62 -0.02 8.97
C LEU A 165 -3.66 0.91 9.59
N PRO A 166 -4.07 0.71 10.85
CA PRO A 166 -5.04 1.59 11.50
C PRO A 166 -4.49 3.02 11.64
N GLY A 167 -5.26 4.00 11.17
CA GLY A 167 -5.01 5.43 11.42
C GLY A 167 -3.91 6.09 10.58
N LYS A 168 -3.37 5.44 9.55
CA LYS A 168 -2.31 6.02 8.69
C LYS A 168 -2.88 6.54 7.38
N LYS A 169 -2.48 7.75 6.97
CA LYS A 169 -2.82 8.32 5.66
C LYS A 169 -1.93 7.68 4.60
N VAL A 170 -2.55 7.01 3.63
CA VAL A 170 -1.87 6.47 2.45
C VAL A 170 -2.07 7.43 1.29
N ARG A 171 -0.97 7.74 0.60
CA ARG A 171 -1.00 8.33 -0.74
C ARG A 171 -0.39 7.31 -1.69
N TYR A 172 -1.13 6.95 -2.72
CA TYR A 172 -0.59 6.22 -3.85
C TYR A 172 0.07 7.23 -4.79
N TYR A 173 1.32 6.94 -5.13
CA TYR A 173 1.98 7.53 -6.29
C TYR A 173 1.80 6.50 -7.41
N ILE A 174 0.93 6.84 -8.36
CA ILE A 174 0.63 6.08 -9.57
C ILE A 174 0.99 6.96 -10.76
#